data_AF-A0A2M7MVL3-F1
#
_entry.id   AF-A0A2M7MVL3-F1
#
_cell.length_a   1.000
_cell.length_b   1.000
_cell.length_c   1.000
_cell.angle_alpha   90.00
_cell.angle_beta   90.00
_cell.angle_gamma   90.00
#
_symmetry.space_group_name_H-M   'P 1'
#
loop_
_entity.id
_entity.type
_entity.pdbx_description
1 polymer ?
#
loop_
_entity_poly.entity_id
_entity_poly.type
_entity_poly.pdbx_seq_one_letter_code
_entity_poly.pdbx_strand_id
1 'polypeptide(L)'
;MAGEVFAMAGASKVHGTLALNLESSVDRSLALVRPHGCWRLRLRGRSPIGWRRYAPDLGPNAPKDYVGAPKLVLEVLSDSTEPVDRREKLLSYRRLASLEEYVLVDQNKAWMEAYRRTPAGWVQEVYGSGESVRFTSIDLAVPLAGC
;
A
#
# COMPACT_ATOMS: atom_id res chain seq x y z
N MET A 1 -29.34 -5.76 5.16
CA MET A 1 -29.14 -7.19 4.84
C MET A 1 -28.31 -7.29 3.56
N ALA A 2 -27.40 -8.26 3.52
CA ALA A 2 -26.41 -8.55 2.47
C ALA A 2 -25.28 -7.53 2.32
N GLY A 3 -24.32 -7.57 3.25
CA GLY A 3 -22.96 -7.11 3.00
C GLY A 3 -22.25 -8.17 2.16
N GLU A 4 -22.14 -7.92 0.86
CA GLU A 4 -21.36 -8.79 -0.02
C GLU A 4 -19.88 -8.55 0.23
N VAL A 5 -19.24 -9.54 0.85
CA VAL A 5 -17.79 -9.63 0.99
C VAL A 5 -17.22 -9.92 -0.40
N PHE A 6 -16.77 -8.88 -1.10
CA PHE A 6 -15.96 -9.05 -2.31
C PHE A 6 -14.55 -9.51 -1.92
N ALA A 7 -14.42 -10.81 -1.61
CA ALA A 7 -13.14 -11.49 -1.64
C ALA A 7 -12.74 -11.71 -3.10
N MET A 8 -12.20 -10.67 -3.75
CA MET A 8 -11.58 -10.79 -5.07
C MET A 8 -10.18 -11.40 -4.90
N ALA A 9 -10.17 -12.72 -4.66
CA ALA A 9 -9.00 -13.55 -4.85
C ALA A 9 -8.75 -13.67 -6.36
N GLY A 10 -7.91 -12.79 -6.88
CA GLY A 10 -7.48 -12.84 -8.28
C GLY A 10 -6.24 -12.00 -8.48
N ALA A 11 -5.22 -12.17 -7.64
CA ALA A 11 -3.92 -11.53 -7.78
C ALA A 11 -3.33 -11.87 -9.16
N SER A 12 -3.52 -10.98 -10.13
CA SER A 12 -2.52 -10.83 -11.18
C SER A 12 -1.21 -10.65 -10.42
N LYS A 13 -0.13 -11.35 -10.80
CA LYS A 13 1.16 -11.31 -10.08
C LYS A 13 1.75 -9.89 -9.90
N VAL A 14 1.10 -8.88 -10.45
CA VAL A 14 1.46 -7.46 -10.41
C VAL A 14 0.58 -6.63 -9.47
N HIS A 15 -0.69 -7.00 -9.23
CA HIS A 15 -1.58 -6.24 -8.33
C HIS A 15 -1.57 -6.81 -6.91
N GLY A 16 -1.53 -5.95 -5.92
CA GLY A 16 -1.49 -6.35 -4.52
C GLY A 16 -1.56 -5.17 -3.56
N THR A 17 -2.22 -5.41 -2.44
CA THR A 17 -2.26 -4.50 -1.30
C THR A 17 -1.17 -4.91 -0.31
N LEU A 18 -0.35 -3.96 0.13
CA LEU A 18 0.65 -4.15 1.18
C LEU A 18 0.34 -3.23 2.38
N ALA A 19 0.11 -3.82 3.54
CA ALA A 19 -0.09 -3.10 4.80
C ALA A 19 1.10 -3.30 5.74
N LEU A 20 1.59 -2.23 6.38
CA LEU A 20 2.79 -2.25 7.22
C LEU A 20 2.62 -1.47 8.54
N ASN A 21 3.25 -2.00 9.59
CA ASN A 21 3.48 -1.36 10.89
C ASN A 21 4.98 -1.25 11.17
N LEU A 22 5.43 -0.08 11.63
CA LEU A 22 6.83 0.13 12.01
C LEU A 22 7.22 -0.66 13.27
N GLU A 23 6.28 -0.90 14.19
CA GLU A 23 6.53 -1.63 15.45
C GLU A 23 7.06 -3.07 15.26
N SER A 24 6.91 -3.64 14.06
CA SER A 24 7.58 -4.90 13.70
C SER A 24 8.96 -4.60 13.10
N SER A 25 9.92 -4.30 13.98
CA SER A 25 11.32 -3.97 13.69
C SER A 25 12.00 -5.06 12.86
N VAL A 26 12.05 -4.88 11.54
CA VAL A 26 12.88 -5.67 10.62
C VAL A 26 13.39 -4.72 9.55
N ASP A 27 14.67 -4.85 9.19
CA ASP A 27 15.27 -4.18 8.03
C ASP A 27 14.45 -4.50 6.77
N ARG A 28 13.60 -3.54 6.39
CA ARG A 28 12.76 -3.58 5.19
C ARG A 28 13.23 -2.46 4.29
N SER A 29 13.61 -2.79 3.07
CA SER A 29 13.76 -1.79 2.01
C SER A 29 12.71 -2.03 0.93
N LEU A 30 12.07 -0.95 0.50
CA LEU A 30 11.17 -0.93 -0.64
C LEU A 30 11.89 -0.23 -1.79
N ALA A 31 11.78 -0.79 -2.99
CA ALA A 31 12.25 -0.17 -4.21
C ALA A 31 11.21 -0.34 -5.30
N LEU A 32 10.86 0.73 -6.03
CA LEU A 32 10.11 0.60 -7.26
C LEU A 32 11.09 0.29 -8.40
N VAL A 33 10.95 -0.87 -9.02
CA VAL A 33 11.87 -1.37 -10.07
C VAL A 33 11.09 -1.69 -11.34
N ARG A 34 11.70 -1.57 -12.52
CA ARG A 34 11.02 -1.86 -13.80
C ARG A 34 11.52 -3.12 -14.52
N PRO A 35 11.30 -4.33 -13.99
CA PRO A 35 11.67 -5.55 -14.71
C PRO A 35 10.69 -5.80 -15.87
N HIS A 36 11.24 -6.05 -17.06
CA HIS A 36 10.49 -6.47 -18.26
C HIS A 36 9.30 -5.56 -18.63
N GLY A 37 9.47 -4.24 -18.50
CA GLY A 37 8.49 -3.25 -18.98
C GLY A 37 7.38 -2.87 -18.00
N CYS A 38 7.33 -3.43 -16.79
CA CYS A 38 6.35 -3.06 -15.76
C CYS A 38 7.07 -2.60 -14.47
N TRP A 39 6.54 -1.57 -13.82
CA TRP A 39 7.00 -1.15 -12.51
C TRP A 39 6.48 -2.11 -11.44
N ARG A 40 7.35 -2.48 -10.50
CA ARG A 40 7.06 -3.41 -9.42
C ARG A 40 7.63 -2.88 -8.13
N LEU A 41 6.82 -2.95 -7.08
CA LEU A 41 7.29 -2.73 -5.72
C LEU A 41 8.08 -3.97 -5.27
N ARG A 42 9.36 -3.79 -4.97
CA ARG A 42 10.25 -4.83 -4.44
C ARG A 42 10.52 -4.57 -2.97
N LEU A 43 10.08 -5.50 -2.13
CA LEU A 43 10.52 -5.64 -0.74
C LEU A 43 11.84 -6.41 -0.71
N ARG A 44 12.87 -5.88 -0.05
CA ARG A 44 14.11 -6.58 0.31
C ARG A 44 14.24 -6.64 1.84
N GLY A 45 14.47 -7.84 2.38
CA GLY A 45 14.67 -8.11 3.81
C GLY A 45 14.59 -9.61 4.12
N ARG A 46 15.25 -10.08 5.18
CA ARG A 46 15.14 -11.46 5.72
C ARG A 46 14.10 -11.48 6.85
N SER A 47 12.87 -11.89 6.58
CA SER A 47 11.87 -12.28 7.61
C SER A 47 10.64 -12.92 6.94
N PRO A 48 9.87 -13.82 7.61
CA PRO A 48 8.94 -14.77 6.97
C PRO A 48 7.58 -14.15 6.61
N ILE A 49 7.57 -12.85 6.29
CA ILE A 49 6.34 -12.09 6.15
C ILE A 49 6.21 -11.61 4.70
N GLY A 50 5.48 -12.39 3.91
CA GLY A 50 4.99 -11.96 2.61
C GLY A 50 3.94 -10.85 2.73
N TRP A 51 3.52 -10.33 1.58
CA TRP A 51 2.42 -9.38 1.39
C TRP A 51 1.28 -9.55 2.41
N ARG A 52 1.18 -8.62 3.37
CA ARG A 52 0.11 -8.62 4.38
C ARG A 52 -1.07 -7.82 3.89
N ARG A 53 -2.27 -8.40 3.98
CA ARG A 53 -3.53 -7.73 3.63
C ARG A 53 -4.13 -7.06 4.85
N TYR A 54 -4.89 -6.00 4.61
CA TYR A 54 -5.78 -5.40 5.59
C TYR A 54 -7.22 -5.73 5.23
N ALA A 55 -7.97 -6.32 6.17
CA ALA A 55 -9.42 -6.45 6.06
C ALA A 55 -10.02 -6.00 7.41
N PRO A 56 -10.80 -4.91 7.42
CA PRO A 56 -11.31 -4.34 8.67
C PRO A 56 -12.26 -5.29 9.42
N ASP A 57 -12.86 -6.27 8.74
CA ASP A 57 -13.99 -7.05 9.27
C ASP A 57 -13.62 -8.45 9.78
N LEU A 58 -12.34 -8.84 9.76
CA LEU A 58 -11.92 -10.19 10.17
C LEU A 58 -11.75 -10.37 11.69
N GLY A 59 -11.74 -9.27 12.45
CA GLY A 59 -11.63 -9.30 13.91
C GLY A 59 -10.43 -10.13 14.43
N PRO A 60 -10.51 -10.69 15.65
CA PRO A 60 -9.42 -11.47 16.25
C PRO A 60 -9.13 -12.81 15.53
N ASN A 61 -9.97 -13.22 14.59
CA ASN A 61 -9.81 -14.44 13.79
C ASN A 61 -9.11 -14.18 12.45
N ALA A 62 -8.56 -12.98 12.24
CA ALA A 62 -7.79 -12.67 11.06
C ALA A 62 -6.59 -13.63 10.92
N PRO A 63 -6.34 -14.19 9.73
CA PRO A 63 -5.17 -15.02 9.48
C PRO A 63 -3.87 -14.34 9.93
N LYS A 64 -2.84 -15.13 10.26
CA LYS A 64 -1.55 -14.64 10.76
C LYS A 64 -0.85 -13.63 9.85
N ASP A 65 -1.29 -13.48 8.61
CA ASP A 65 -0.76 -12.56 7.59
C ASP A 65 -1.53 -11.23 7.48
N TYR A 66 -2.40 -10.93 8.44
CA TYR A 66 -3.10 -9.64 8.53
C TYR A 66 -2.39 -8.64 9.44
N VAL A 67 -2.64 -7.36 9.22
CA VAL A 67 -2.23 -6.26 10.11
C VAL A 67 -3.49 -5.66 10.71
N GLY A 68 -3.63 -5.63 12.04
CA GLY A 68 -4.86 -5.15 12.69
C GLY A 68 -5.03 -3.62 12.66
N ALA A 69 -3.92 -2.88 12.73
CA ALA A 69 -3.90 -1.42 12.80
C ALA A 69 -2.76 -0.86 11.94
N PRO A 70 -2.90 -0.87 10.60
CA PRO A 70 -1.85 -0.44 9.69
C PRO A 70 -1.57 1.05 9.85
N LYS A 71 -0.28 1.41 9.80
CA LYS A 71 0.16 2.81 9.68
C LYS A 71 0.30 3.24 8.21
N LEU A 72 0.74 2.32 7.35
CA LEU A 72 0.87 2.51 5.91
C LEU A 72 0.09 1.42 5.16
N VAL A 73 -0.67 1.81 4.16
CA VAL A 73 -1.28 0.91 3.17
C VAL A 73 -0.85 1.35 1.76
N LEU A 74 -0.28 0.43 1.00
CA LEU A 74 0.15 0.59 -0.39
C LEU A 74 -0.75 -0.26 -1.29
N GLU A 75 -1.38 0.34 -2.28
CA GLU A 75 -2.18 -0.33 -3.30
C GLU A 75 -1.51 -0.19 -4.66
N VAL A 76 -1.24 -1.33 -5.31
CA VAL A 76 -0.77 -1.32 -6.71
C VAL A 76 -1.99 -1.27 -7.62
N LEU A 77 -2.13 -0.15 -8.34
CA LEU A 77 -3.23 0.10 -9.25
C LEU A 77 -3.23 -0.89 -10.40
N SER A 78 -4.43 -1.33 -10.76
CA SER A 78 -4.71 -2.07 -11.98
C SER A 78 -5.98 -1.52 -12.63
N ASP A 79 -6.11 -1.66 -13.94
CA ASP A 79 -7.25 -1.10 -14.68
C ASP A 79 -8.62 -1.55 -14.11
N SER A 80 -8.68 -2.76 -13.53
CA SER A 80 -9.91 -3.32 -12.95
C SER A 80 -10.21 -2.86 -11.53
N THR A 81 -9.21 -2.43 -10.75
CA THR A 81 -9.38 -2.04 -9.33
C THR A 81 -9.16 -0.56 -9.08
N GLU A 82 -8.52 0.16 -9.99
CA GLU A 82 -8.16 1.57 -9.84
C GLU A 82 -9.35 2.47 -9.46
N PRO A 83 -10.54 2.36 -10.09
CA PRO A 83 -11.69 3.15 -9.67
C PRO A 83 -12.07 2.92 -8.20
N VAL A 84 -11.97 1.68 -7.74
CA VAL A 84 -12.31 1.25 -6.38
C VAL A 84 -11.25 1.69 -5.38
N ASP A 85 -9.97 1.56 -5.74
CA ASP A 85 -8.83 1.98 -4.93
C ASP A 85 -8.87 3.50 -4.67
N ARG A 86 -9.17 4.28 -5.70
CA ARG A 86 -9.24 5.76 -5.63
C ARG A 86 -10.46 6.30 -4.90
N ARG A 87 -11.52 5.51 -4.73
CA ARG A 87 -12.80 5.96 -4.16
C ARG A 87 -13.13 5.22 -2.88
N GLU A 88 -13.72 4.03 -2.99
CA GLU A 88 -14.29 3.29 -1.86
C GLU A 88 -13.21 2.90 -0.85
N LYS A 89 -12.06 2.40 -1.31
CA LYS A 89 -10.96 2.03 -0.40
C LYS A 89 -10.31 3.25 0.22
N LEU A 90 -9.99 4.29 -0.55
CA LEU A 90 -9.47 5.54 -0.04
C LEU A 90 -10.36 6.10 1.08
N LEU A 91 -11.68 6.19 0.86
CA LEU A 91 -12.63 6.68 1.85
C LEU A 91 -12.70 5.78 3.08
N SER A 92 -12.67 4.46 2.89
CA SER A 92 -12.74 3.49 3.99
C SER A 92 -11.48 3.50 4.85
N TYR A 93 -10.30 3.50 4.23
CA TYR A 93 -9.02 3.48 4.92
C TYR A 93 -8.72 4.79 5.65
N ARG A 94 -9.13 5.95 5.11
CA ARG A 94 -8.99 7.23 5.81
C ARG A 94 -9.76 7.29 7.15
N ARG A 95 -10.72 6.39 7.39
CA ARG A 95 -11.44 6.27 8.66
C ARG A 95 -10.65 5.49 9.73
N LEU A 96 -9.62 4.74 9.33
CA LEU A 96 -8.78 3.99 10.27
C LEU A 96 -7.93 4.96 11.09
N ALA A 97 -8.14 5.00 12.41
CA ALA A 97 -7.43 5.91 13.30
C ALA A 97 -5.90 5.70 13.30
N SER A 98 -5.45 4.46 13.09
CA SER A 98 -4.03 4.10 13.00
C SER A 98 -3.36 4.51 11.70
N LEU A 99 -4.14 4.72 10.63
CA LEU A 99 -3.59 4.93 9.30
C LEU A 99 -3.06 6.35 9.18
N GLU A 100 -1.76 6.44 8.92
CA GLU A 100 -1.03 7.69 8.73
C GLU A 100 -0.83 7.96 7.23
N GLU A 101 -0.67 6.91 6.42
CA GLU A 101 -0.35 7.00 4.99
C GLU A 101 -1.14 5.98 4.15
N TYR A 102 -1.77 6.44 3.07
CA TYR A 102 -2.37 5.59 2.05
C TYR A 102 -1.77 5.93 0.69
N VAL A 103 -1.23 4.94 -0.01
CA VAL A 103 -0.41 5.19 -1.20
C VAL A 103 -0.90 4.34 -2.36
N LEU A 104 -1.14 4.97 -3.49
CA LEU A 104 -1.45 4.32 -4.75
C LEU A 104 -0.18 4.27 -5.61
N VAL A 105 0.15 3.11 -6.14
CA VAL A 105 1.32 2.88 -6.98
C VAL A 105 0.86 2.46 -8.36
N ASP A 106 1.27 3.18 -9.40
CA ASP A 106 1.00 2.79 -10.78
C ASP A 106 1.96 1.66 -11.21
N GLN A 107 1.43 0.56 -11.74
CA GLN A 107 2.23 -0.58 -12.21
C GLN A 107 2.83 -0.38 -13.61
N ASN A 108 2.34 0.59 -14.38
CA ASN A 108 2.69 0.83 -15.78
C ASN A 108 3.71 1.97 -15.94
N LYS A 109 3.70 2.96 -15.01
CA LYS A 109 4.65 4.10 -14.95
C LYS A 109 5.25 4.31 -13.55
N ALA A 110 6.39 5.00 -13.46
CA ALA A 110 6.98 5.40 -12.19
C ALA A 110 6.17 6.56 -11.62
N TRP A 111 5.07 6.22 -10.96
CA TRP A 111 4.09 7.16 -10.45
C TRP A 111 3.51 6.66 -9.14
N MET A 112 3.46 7.54 -8.15
CA MET A 112 2.82 7.28 -6.87
C MET A 112 1.97 8.46 -6.43
N GLU A 113 0.84 8.16 -5.78
CA GLU A 113 0.02 9.15 -5.08
C GLU A 113 0.00 8.80 -3.61
N ALA A 114 0.52 9.67 -2.75
CA ALA A 114 0.53 9.50 -1.31
C ALA A 114 -0.51 10.42 -0.67
N TYR A 115 -1.47 9.82 0.01
CA TYR A 115 -2.41 10.50 0.90
C TYR A 115 -1.87 10.40 2.32
N ARG A 116 -1.62 11.55 2.95
CA ARG A 116 -1.04 11.63 4.31
C ARG A 116 -1.99 12.27 5.29
N ARG A 117 -2.12 11.68 6.47
CA ARG A 117 -2.87 12.25 7.58
C ARG A 117 -2.05 13.38 8.22
N THR A 118 -2.66 14.54 8.38
CA THR A 118 -2.11 15.70 9.09
C THR A 118 -3.12 16.18 10.15
N PRO A 119 -2.73 17.07 11.08
CA PRO A 119 -3.67 17.67 12.03
C PRO A 119 -4.83 18.42 11.35
N ALA A 120 -4.62 18.96 10.14
CA ALA A 120 -5.63 19.70 9.38
C ALA A 120 -6.50 18.79 8.49
N GLY A 121 -6.23 17.47 8.45
CA GLY A 121 -6.89 16.53 7.57
C GLY A 121 -5.92 15.80 6.64
N TRP A 122 -6.43 15.26 5.54
CA TRP A 122 -5.62 14.48 4.61
C TRP A 122 -5.11 15.35 3.47
N VAL A 123 -3.81 15.26 3.18
CA VAL A 123 -3.17 15.92 2.04
C VAL A 123 -2.76 14.87 1.00
N GLN A 124 -2.79 15.25 -0.27
CA GLN A 124 -2.34 14.40 -1.38
C GLN A 124 -1.04 14.97 -1.95
N GLU A 125 -0.08 14.07 -2.14
CA GLU A 125 1.19 14.34 -2.82
C GLU A 125 1.35 13.34 -3.96
N VAL A 126 2.03 13.78 -5.02
CA VAL A 126 2.21 13.00 -6.23
C VAL A 126 3.68 12.99 -6.58
N TYR A 127 4.18 11.82 -6.93
CA TYR A 127 5.60 11.59 -7.21
C TYR A 127 5.75 10.86 -8.53
N GLY A 128 6.67 11.35 -9.36
CA GLY A 128 7.02 10.81 -10.65
C GLY A 128 8.42 10.18 -10.70
N SER A 129 8.85 9.87 -11.91
CA SER A 129 10.18 9.32 -12.19
C SER A 129 11.29 10.27 -11.75
N GLY A 130 12.32 9.74 -11.08
CA GLY A 130 13.47 10.47 -10.56
C GLY A 130 13.29 11.02 -9.15
N GLU A 131 12.06 11.00 -8.63
CA GLU A 131 11.76 11.46 -7.27
C GLU A 131 11.95 10.35 -6.24
N SER A 132 11.93 10.71 -4.96
CA SER A 132 11.94 9.76 -3.85
C SER A 132 10.80 10.05 -2.90
N VAL A 133 10.03 9.01 -2.58
CA VAL A 133 8.95 9.08 -1.61
C VAL A 133 9.50 8.68 -0.25
N ARG A 134 9.28 9.51 0.78
CA ARG A 134 9.56 9.13 2.17
C ARG A 134 8.27 8.74 2.87
N PHE A 135 8.17 7.50 3.31
CA PHE A 135 7.10 7.01 4.17
C PHE A 135 7.46 7.27 5.64
N THR A 136 6.93 8.36 6.19
CA THR A 136 7.26 8.83 7.54
C THR A 136 6.78 7.87 8.62
N SER A 137 5.65 7.18 8.40
CA SER A 137 5.04 6.27 9.36
C SER A 137 5.87 5.00 9.59
N ILE A 138 6.81 4.71 8.69
CA ILE A 138 7.72 3.56 8.75
C ILE A 138 9.20 3.92 8.57
N ASP A 139 9.55 5.21 8.63
CA ASP A 139 10.89 5.77 8.37
C ASP A 139 11.62 5.11 7.18
N LEU A 140 10.95 5.09 6.01
CA LEU A 140 11.47 4.43 4.82
C LEU A 140 11.45 5.37 3.62
N ALA A 141 12.61 5.55 2.98
CA ALA A 141 12.71 6.24 1.69
C ALA A 141 12.70 5.24 0.54
N VAL A 142 11.89 5.51 -0.48
CA VAL A 142 11.74 4.70 -1.68
C VAL A 142 12.01 5.56 -2.90
N PRO A 143 13.12 5.32 -3.63
CA PRO A 143 13.35 6.01 -4.89
C PRO A 143 12.40 5.48 -5.96
N LEU A 144 11.83 6.39 -6.74
CA LEU A 144 11.15 6.12 -8.01
C LEU A 144 12.20 6.25 -9.11
N ALA A 145 13.16 5.33 -9.13
CA ALA A 145 14.23 5.38 -10.12
C ALA A 145 13.64 5.14 -11.51
N GLY A 146 13.80 6.09 -12.44
CA GLY A 146 13.54 5.87 -13.87
C GLY A 146 14.45 4.78 -14.44
N CYS A 147 14.04 4.15 -15.54
CA CYS A 147 14.96 3.37 -16.36
C CYS A 147 15.80 4.30 -17.23
#